data_AF-A0A1S2ZXG5-F1
#
_entry.id   AF-A0A1S2ZXG5-F1
#
_cell.length_a   1.000
_cell.length_b   1.000
_cell.length_c   1.000
_cell.angle_alpha   90.00
_cell.angle_beta   90.00
_cell.angle_gamma   90.00
#
_symmetry.space_group_name_H-M   'P 1'
#
loop_
_entity.id
_entity.type
_entity.pdbx_description
1 polymer ?
#
loop_
_entity_poly.entity_id
_entity_poly.type
_entity_poly.pdbx_seq_one_letter_code
_entity_poly.pdbx_strand_id
1 'polypeptide(L)'
;MFLSPSHVPLEVKTKCYNSDLNEVYLEVQIKNISSSTIFIQKVSLELSEMYTGAELNIVSQAGEDECTFGTRMFLQSMEGRQYLYNLQLKQEFSEKVGTISRQTELGKLIILWKRNLGEMAVLQTIQLERESLDYGNLRLSLEEIPETVILEKPFNVTCKITNCSDRKMKLVLRMNDTDSVRWCGTSERYLGKLSPNSSLCFSLTLLSLKMGLQSISGICITDKVLRKSHVCDNIAKVFVVSSILKMKS
;
A
#
# COMPACT_ATOMS: atom_id res chain seq x y z
N MET A 1 1.10 18.22 42.68
CA MET A 1 2.37 18.32 41.93
C MET A 1 2.12 17.71 40.56
N PHE A 2 1.85 18.55 39.56
CA PHE A 2 1.55 18.10 38.21
C PHE A 2 2.87 17.63 37.58
N LEU A 3 2.97 16.34 37.24
CA LEU A 3 4.08 15.82 36.45
C LEU A 3 3.96 16.43 35.05
N SER A 4 4.89 17.31 34.71
CA SER A 4 5.10 17.83 33.36
C SER A 4 5.30 16.66 32.39
N PRO A 5 4.91 16.79 31.11
CA PRO A 5 5.04 15.70 30.15
C PRO A 5 6.53 15.42 29.92
N SER A 6 7.05 14.41 30.62
CA SER A 6 8.39 13.89 30.40
C SER A 6 8.48 13.48 28.93
N HIS A 7 9.31 14.18 28.16
CA HIS A 7 9.58 13.85 26.76
C HIS A 7 9.83 12.34 26.64
N VAL A 8 8.92 11.65 25.95
CA VAL A 8 9.11 10.26 25.58
C VAL A 8 10.41 10.21 24.78
N PRO A 9 11.41 9.40 25.18
CA PRO A 9 12.75 9.51 24.62
C PRO A 9 12.84 8.95 23.19
N LEU A 10 11.77 8.29 22.74
CA LEU A 10 11.58 7.79 21.38
C LEU A 10 10.50 8.63 20.68
N GLU A 11 10.89 9.26 19.57
CA GLU A 11 9.95 9.76 18.57
C GLU A 11 9.57 8.59 17.66
N VAL A 12 8.27 8.34 17.50
CA VAL A 12 7.77 7.29 16.60
C VAL A 12 6.85 7.90 15.55
N LYS A 13 7.13 7.61 14.28
CA LYS A 13 6.34 8.04 13.13
C LYS A 13 5.87 6.81 12.36
N THR A 14 4.61 6.81 11.97
CA THR A 14 4.02 5.71 11.20
C THR A 14 3.46 6.23 9.88
N LYS A 15 3.60 5.46 8.82
CA LYS A 15 2.98 5.74 7.51
C LYS A 15 2.40 4.46 6.94
N CYS A 16 1.15 4.54 6.48
CA CYS A 16 0.44 3.43 5.87
C CYS A 16 0.30 3.70 4.38
N TYR A 17 0.72 2.75 3.55
CA TYR A 17 0.54 2.78 2.11
C TYR A 17 -0.47 1.70 1.72
N ASN A 18 -1.68 2.11 1.35
CA ASN A 18 -2.71 1.19 0.90
C ASN A 18 -2.40 0.73 -0.54
N SER A 19 -2.40 -0.58 -0.75
CA SER A 19 -2.36 -1.20 -2.08
C SER A 19 -3.76 -1.63 -2.49
N ASP A 20 -4.03 -1.62 -3.79
CA ASP A 20 -5.34 -1.95 -4.35
C ASP A 20 -5.74 -3.42 -4.14
N LEU A 21 -4.78 -4.30 -3.83
CA LEU A 21 -4.92 -5.74 -3.61
C LEU A 21 -5.34 -6.12 -2.17
N ASN A 22 -5.89 -5.19 -1.39
CA ASN A 22 -6.17 -5.38 0.05
C ASN A 22 -4.89 -5.63 0.89
N GLU A 23 -3.76 -5.13 0.42
CA GLU A 23 -2.51 -5.10 1.17
C GLU A 23 -2.25 -3.69 1.71
N VAL A 24 -1.57 -3.60 2.85
CA VAL A 24 -1.14 -2.34 3.44
C VAL A 24 0.32 -2.47 3.82
N TYR A 25 1.17 -1.61 3.26
CA TYR A 25 2.55 -1.49 3.72
C TYR A 25 2.61 -0.48 4.85
N LEU A 26 3.11 -0.92 6.01
CA LEU A 26 3.29 -0.07 7.19
C LEU A 26 4.77 0.22 7.39
N GLU A 27 5.13 1.49 7.32
CA GLU A 27 6.45 2.01 7.66
C GLU A 27 6.40 2.59 9.08
N VAL A 28 7.30 2.12 9.94
CA VAL A 28 7.46 2.60 11.32
C VAL A 28 8.87 3.13 11.49
N GLN A 29 9.00 4.42 11.74
CA GLN A 29 10.26 5.06 12.06
C GLN A 29 10.35 5.31 13.57
N ILE A 30 11.36 4.73 14.22
CA ILE A 30 11.66 4.93 15.64
C ILE A 30 12.97 5.71 15.74
N LYS A 31 12.96 6.87 16.37
CA LYS A 31 14.13 7.73 16.54
C LYS A 31 14.38 8.05 18.00
N ASN A 32 15.61 7.89 18.46
CA ASN A 32 16.03 8.33 19.79
C ASN A 32 16.25 9.85 19.77
N ILE A 33 15.39 10.59 20.46
CA ILE A 33 15.50 12.06 20.60
C ILE A 33 16.12 12.49 21.93
N SER A 34 16.54 11.53 22.75
CA SER A 34 17.27 11.79 23.99
C SER A 34 18.77 11.95 23.75
N SER A 35 19.48 12.51 24.72
CA SER A 35 20.94 12.66 24.70
C SER A 35 21.69 11.36 25.05
N SER A 36 20.99 10.34 25.54
CA SER A 36 21.56 9.06 25.98
C SER A 36 21.23 7.92 25.01
N THR A 37 22.07 6.89 24.96
CA THR A 37 21.76 5.64 24.24
C THR A 37 20.55 4.93 24.86
N ILE A 38 19.69 4.36 24.03
CA ILE A 38 18.53 3.56 24.43
C ILE A 38 18.69 2.15 23.90
N PHE A 39 18.32 1.17 24.73
CA PHE A 39 18.24 -0.23 24.32
C PHE A 39 16.81 -0.57 23.91
N ILE A 40 16.61 -0.97 22.66
CA ILE A 40 15.36 -1.52 22.14
C ILE A 40 15.40 -3.04 22.32
N GLN A 41 14.60 -3.51 23.26
CA GLN A 41 14.49 -4.93 23.56
C GLN A 41 13.61 -5.66 22.55
N LYS A 42 12.50 -5.03 22.15
CA LYS A 42 11.55 -5.63 21.20
C LYS A 42 10.74 -4.55 20.50
N VAL A 43 10.50 -4.76 19.21
CA VAL A 43 9.49 -4.06 18.43
C VAL A 43 8.59 -5.14 17.85
N SER A 44 7.29 -5.07 18.11
CA SER A 44 6.35 -6.08 17.62
C SER A 44 4.99 -5.49 17.32
N LEU A 45 4.27 -6.17 16.45
CA LEU A 45 2.96 -5.76 15.96
C LEU A 45 1.88 -6.71 16.48
N GLU A 46 0.85 -6.15 17.12
CA GLU A 46 -0.38 -6.86 17.44
C GLU A 46 -1.46 -6.40 16.48
N LEU A 47 -1.76 -7.23 15.47
CA LEU A 47 -2.74 -6.91 14.44
C LEU A 47 -4.17 -7.14 14.91
N SER A 48 -5.10 -6.39 14.32
CA SER A 48 -6.53 -6.68 14.42
C SER A 48 -6.86 -8.00 13.73
N GLU A 49 -8.01 -8.60 14.07
CA GLU A 49 -8.42 -9.91 13.55
C GLU A 49 -8.52 -9.96 12.02
N MET A 50 -8.65 -8.79 11.36
CA MET A 50 -8.81 -8.68 9.92
C MET A 50 -7.52 -8.90 9.13
N TYR A 51 -6.36 -8.70 9.76
CA TYR A 51 -5.08 -8.69 9.05
C TYR A 51 -4.17 -9.83 9.50
N THR A 52 -3.35 -10.28 8.56
CA THR A 52 -2.11 -11.00 8.81
C THR A 52 -0.95 -10.07 8.49
N GLY A 53 0.22 -10.32 9.07
CA GLY A 53 1.39 -9.46 8.90
C GLY A 53 2.65 -10.27 8.65
N ALA A 54 3.49 -9.76 7.75
CA ALA A 54 4.86 -10.22 7.54
C ALA A 54 5.82 -9.06 7.85
N GLU A 55 6.85 -9.34 8.64
CA GLU A 55 7.93 -8.38 8.88
C GLU A 55 8.90 -8.40 7.70
N LEU A 56 9.20 -7.23 7.13
CA LEU A 56 10.12 -7.09 6.00
C LEU A 56 11.51 -6.59 6.46
N ASN A 57 11.86 -6.88 7.70
CA ASN A 57 13.09 -6.41 8.36
C ASN A 57 14.17 -7.49 8.45
N ILE A 58 14.02 -8.59 7.69
CA ILE A 58 14.92 -9.74 7.67
C ILE A 58 15.39 -9.94 6.24
N VAL A 59 16.70 -10.12 6.06
CA VAL A 59 17.32 -10.46 4.78
C VAL A 59 17.91 -11.86 4.92
N SER A 60 17.51 -12.76 4.03
CA SER A 60 18.12 -14.08 3.93
C SER A 60 19.36 -14.01 3.04
N GLN A 61 20.54 -14.06 3.66
CA GLN A 61 21.81 -14.22 2.93
C GLN A 61 22.40 -15.59 3.26
N ALA A 62 22.69 -16.39 2.23
CA ALA A 62 23.36 -17.69 2.36
C ALA A 62 22.67 -18.71 3.31
N GLY A 63 21.35 -18.60 3.52
CA GLY A 63 20.58 -19.53 4.36
C GLY A 63 20.50 -19.14 5.84
N GLU A 64 21.07 -17.99 6.22
CA GLU A 64 20.88 -17.39 7.54
C GLU A 64 19.98 -16.16 7.42
N ASP A 65 18.95 -16.11 8.28
CA ASP A 65 18.04 -14.98 8.39
C ASP A 65 18.68 -13.92 9.30
N GLU A 66 19.15 -12.81 8.74
CA GLU A 66 19.71 -11.70 9.51
C GLU A 66 18.76 -10.49 9.48
N CYS A 67 18.53 -9.89 10.65
CA CYS A 67 17.80 -8.63 10.72
C CYS A 67 18.57 -7.53 9.98
N THR A 68 17.88 -6.63 9.28
CA THR A 68 18.48 -5.49 8.56
C THR A 68 19.28 -4.54 9.46
N PHE A 69 19.09 -4.62 10.77
CA PHE A 69 19.83 -3.85 11.78
C PHE A 69 20.99 -4.64 12.42
N GLY A 70 21.24 -5.88 11.98
CA GLY A 70 22.14 -6.85 12.60
C GLY A 70 21.75 -7.15 14.05
N THR A 71 22.72 -7.48 14.90
CA THR A 71 22.51 -7.70 16.34
C THR A 71 22.36 -6.39 17.14
N ARG A 72 22.35 -5.22 16.48
CA ARG A 72 22.33 -3.94 17.21
C ARG A 72 20.96 -3.74 17.84
N MET A 73 20.88 -3.83 19.15
CA MET A 73 19.68 -3.48 19.92
C MET A 73 19.73 -2.05 20.49
N PHE A 74 20.81 -1.31 20.26
CA PHE A 74 20.99 0.05 20.79
C PHE A 74 20.71 1.12 19.74
N LEU A 75 20.01 2.19 20.14
CA LEU A 75 19.88 3.44 19.40
C LEU A 75 20.65 4.55 20.13
N GLN A 76 21.68 5.09 19.48
CA GLN A 76 22.42 6.25 19.97
C GLN A 76 21.56 7.52 19.89
N SER A 77 22.02 8.59 20.54
CA SER A 77 21.36 9.89 20.45
C SER A 77 21.18 10.31 18.98
N MET A 78 19.97 10.73 18.62
CA MET A 78 19.57 11.15 17.27
C MET A 78 19.58 10.05 16.19
N GLU A 79 19.95 8.82 16.52
CA GLU A 79 19.83 7.66 15.63
C GLU A 79 18.37 7.26 15.46
N GLY A 80 18.03 6.73 14.30
CA GLY A 80 16.71 6.17 14.02
C GLY A 80 16.78 4.87 13.22
N ARG A 81 15.70 4.10 13.31
CA ARG A 81 15.48 2.85 12.57
C ARG A 81 14.14 2.89 11.88
N GLN A 82 14.08 2.22 10.74
CA GLN A 82 12.87 2.15 9.92
C GLN A 82 12.49 0.69 9.75
N TYR A 83 11.36 0.32 10.34
CA TYR A 83 10.77 -1.00 10.24
C TYR A 83 9.71 -0.97 9.14
N LEU A 84 9.67 -2.01 8.32
CA LEU A 84 8.68 -2.20 7.28
C LEU A 84 7.90 -3.49 7.53
N TYR A 85 6.57 -3.40 7.38
CA TYR A 85 5.65 -4.52 7.52
C TYR A 85 4.73 -4.58 6.30
N ASN A 86 4.46 -5.79 5.80
CA ASN A 86 3.41 -6.03 4.82
C ASN A 86 2.21 -6.65 5.53
N LEU A 87 1.07 -5.97 5.50
CA LEU A 87 -0.18 -6.41 6.11
C LEU A 87 -1.15 -6.86 5.02
N GLN A 88 -1.66 -8.08 5.14
CA GLN A 88 -2.62 -8.64 4.19
C GLN A 88 -3.98 -8.81 4.85
N LEU A 89 -5.04 -8.36 4.18
CA LEU A 89 -6.39 -8.61 4.64
C LEU A 89 -6.74 -10.09 4.45
N LYS A 90 -7.28 -10.74 5.49
CA LYS A 90 -7.73 -12.13 5.40
C LYS A 90 -8.90 -12.26 4.40
N GLN A 91 -8.93 -13.38 3.69
CA GLN A 91 -9.90 -13.64 2.62
C GLN A 91 -11.37 -13.52 3.09
N GLU A 92 -11.66 -13.93 4.32
CA GLU A 92 -12.98 -13.84 4.96
C GLU A 92 -13.54 -12.40 5.06
N PHE A 93 -12.66 -11.40 5.06
CA PHE A 93 -13.03 -9.98 5.08
C PHE A 93 -12.94 -9.32 3.69
N SER A 94 -12.19 -9.90 2.75
CA SER A 94 -11.96 -9.38 1.39
C SER A 94 -13.26 -9.19 0.57
N GLU A 95 -14.26 -10.04 0.80
CA GLU A 95 -15.51 -10.05 0.02
C GLU A 95 -16.52 -8.96 0.46
N LYS A 96 -16.35 -8.37 1.65
CA LYS A 96 -17.26 -7.36 2.22
C LYS A 96 -16.71 -5.96 2.03
N VAL A 97 -16.70 -5.48 0.79
CA VAL A 97 -16.10 -4.19 0.39
C VAL A 97 -16.60 -2.99 1.22
N GLY A 98 -17.87 -2.98 1.65
CA GLY A 98 -18.43 -1.92 2.49
C GLY A 98 -17.95 -1.91 3.95
N THR A 99 -17.41 -3.02 4.46
CA THR A 99 -16.83 -3.13 5.81
C THR A 99 -15.37 -2.69 5.81
N ILE A 100 -14.60 -3.03 4.77
CA ILE A 100 -13.16 -2.73 4.65
C ILE A 100 -12.88 -1.22 4.58
N SER A 101 -13.72 -0.46 3.87
CA SER A 101 -13.54 1.00 3.70
C SER A 101 -13.74 1.79 5.00
N ARG A 102 -14.57 1.27 5.90
CA ARG A 102 -14.91 1.90 7.19
C ARG A 102 -14.02 1.42 8.34
N GLN A 103 -13.33 0.29 8.19
CA GLN A 103 -12.40 -0.22 9.19
C GLN A 103 -11.00 0.36 8.96
N THR A 104 -10.62 1.29 9.84
CA THR A 104 -9.31 1.97 9.83
C THR A 104 -8.30 1.33 10.78
N GLU A 105 -8.76 0.55 11.76
CA GLU A 105 -7.89 -0.07 12.77
C GLU A 105 -7.08 -1.24 12.20
N LEU A 106 -5.75 -1.06 12.15
CA LEU A 106 -4.79 -2.10 11.77
C LEU A 106 -4.32 -2.92 12.97
N GLY A 107 -4.26 -2.30 14.16
CA GLY A 107 -3.81 -2.93 15.39
C GLY A 107 -2.94 -2.00 16.24
N LYS A 108 -1.92 -2.55 16.89
CA LYS A 108 -1.06 -1.86 17.85
C LYS A 108 0.40 -2.19 17.62
N LEU A 109 1.24 -1.16 17.59
CA LEU A 109 2.69 -1.31 17.66
C LEU A 109 3.12 -1.29 19.13
N ILE A 110 3.91 -2.29 19.52
CA ILE A 110 4.47 -2.43 20.85
C ILE A 110 5.99 -2.29 20.79
N ILE A 111 6.53 -1.38 21.60
CA ILE A 111 7.96 -1.12 21.71
C ILE A 111 8.35 -1.32 23.18
N LEU A 112 9.26 -2.26 23.44
CA LEU A 112 9.90 -2.43 24.74
C LEU A 112 11.30 -1.84 24.70
N TRP A 113 11.59 -0.89 25.58
CA TRP A 113 12.89 -0.21 25.62
C TRP A 113 13.40 0.04 27.04
N LYS A 114 14.71 0.27 27.18
CA LYS A 114 15.40 0.58 28.43
C LYS A 114 16.41 1.71 28.23
N ARG A 115 16.60 2.57 29.22
CA ARG A 115 17.67 3.58 29.21
C ARG A 115 18.97 2.97 29.72
N ASN A 116 18.92 2.35 30.90
CA ASN A 116 20.09 1.76 31.53
C ASN A 116 19.99 0.24 31.66
N LEU A 117 21.14 -0.41 31.74
CA LEU A 117 21.25 -1.83 32.08
C LEU A 117 20.73 -2.04 33.51
N GLY A 118 19.90 -3.06 33.73
CA GLY A 118 19.31 -3.38 35.03
C GLY A 118 17.98 -2.69 35.33
N GLU A 119 17.57 -1.70 34.53
CA GLU A 119 16.23 -1.11 34.65
C GLU A 119 15.15 -2.04 34.07
N MET A 120 13.94 -1.90 34.61
CA MET A 120 12.74 -2.51 34.03
C MET A 120 12.47 -1.89 32.66
N ALA A 121 12.08 -2.72 31.69
CA ALA A 121 11.71 -2.22 30.37
C ALA A 121 10.46 -1.36 30.47
N VAL A 122 10.47 -0.23 29.76
CA VAL A 122 9.30 0.61 29.54
C VAL A 122 8.58 0.08 28.31
N LEU A 123 7.27 -0.15 28.47
CA LEU A 123 6.37 -0.53 27.39
C LEU A 123 5.75 0.72 26.78
N GLN A 124 5.91 0.90 25.48
CA GLN A 124 5.25 1.95 24.71
C GLN A 124 4.36 1.32 23.65
N THR A 125 3.08 1.70 23.64
CA THR A 125 2.08 1.18 22.70
C THR A 125 1.55 2.32 21.84
N ILE A 126 1.53 2.10 20.53
CA ILE A 126 1.02 3.07 19.54
C ILE A 126 -0.13 2.40 18.79
N GLN A 127 -1.30 3.05 18.79
CA GLN A 127 -2.43 2.60 17.97
C GLN A 127 -2.10 2.83 16.50
N LEU A 128 -2.37 1.83 15.67
CA LEU A 128 -2.14 1.87 14.24
C LEU A 128 -3.47 1.94 13.53
N GLU A 129 -3.68 3.08 12.89
CA GLU A 129 -4.84 3.32 12.06
C GLU A 129 -4.35 3.73 10.67
N ARG A 130 -5.11 3.34 9.65
CA ARG A 130 -4.96 3.86 8.30
C ARG A 130 -6.04 4.89 8.01
N GLU A 131 -5.78 5.73 7.02
CA GLU A 131 -6.83 6.58 6.47
C GLU A 131 -7.95 5.71 5.87
N SER A 132 -9.20 6.12 6.11
CA SER A 132 -10.36 5.47 5.51
C SER A 132 -10.32 5.60 4.00
N LEU A 133 -10.57 4.50 3.28
CA LEU A 133 -10.59 4.49 1.84
C LEU A 133 -11.98 4.92 1.35
N ASP A 134 -12.12 6.14 0.85
CA ASP A 134 -13.38 6.59 0.22
C ASP A 134 -13.46 6.10 -1.23
N TYR A 135 -13.90 4.86 -1.40
CA TYR A 135 -14.17 4.30 -2.73
C TYR A 135 -15.49 4.81 -3.34
N GLY A 136 -16.25 5.66 -2.64
CA GLY A 136 -17.58 6.07 -3.05
C GLY A 136 -18.46 4.88 -3.45
N ASN A 137 -19.10 4.97 -4.62
CA ASN A 137 -20.00 3.92 -5.13
C ASN A 137 -19.31 2.91 -6.08
N LEU A 138 -18.04 3.13 -6.41
CA LEU A 138 -17.35 2.42 -7.48
C LEU A 138 -15.87 2.29 -7.14
N ARG A 139 -15.40 1.05 -6.91
CA ARG A 139 -14.00 0.75 -6.64
C ARG A 139 -13.33 0.19 -7.89
N LEU A 140 -12.16 0.71 -8.24
CA LEU A 140 -11.26 0.13 -9.24
C LEU A 140 -10.08 -0.50 -8.49
N SER A 141 -9.72 -1.73 -8.82
CA SER A 141 -8.51 -2.42 -8.33
C SER A 141 -7.75 -3.03 -9.49
N LEU A 142 -6.46 -3.28 -9.31
CA LEU A 142 -5.65 -4.05 -10.25
C LEU A 142 -5.67 -5.54 -9.88
N GLU A 143 -5.78 -6.38 -10.90
CA GLU A 143 -5.64 -7.84 -10.75
C GLU A 143 -4.28 -8.29 -11.29
N GLU A 144 -3.87 -7.77 -12.46
CA GLU A 144 -2.60 -8.15 -13.09
C GLU A 144 -1.93 -6.94 -13.71
N ILE A 145 -0.64 -6.78 -13.45
CA ILE A 145 0.21 -5.75 -14.03
C ILE A 145 1.64 -6.27 -14.21
N PRO A 146 2.28 -6.03 -15.36
CA PRO A 146 3.68 -6.35 -15.54
C PRO A 146 4.57 -5.39 -14.73
N GLU A 147 5.51 -5.94 -13.95
CA GLU A 147 6.49 -5.14 -13.19
C GLU A 147 7.38 -4.29 -14.10
N THR A 148 7.83 -4.88 -15.21
CA THR A 148 8.71 -4.25 -16.19
C THR A 148 8.15 -4.39 -17.60
N VAL A 149 8.08 -3.29 -18.33
CA VAL A 149 7.58 -3.21 -19.71
C VAL A 149 8.64 -2.64 -20.65
N ILE A 150 8.52 -2.94 -21.94
CA ILE A 150 9.46 -2.47 -22.95
C ILE A 150 8.91 -1.19 -23.58
N LEU A 151 9.78 -0.19 -23.72
CA LEU A 151 9.47 1.07 -24.41
C LEU A 151 8.87 0.78 -25.81
N GLU A 152 7.79 1.48 -26.16
CA GLU A 152 7.11 1.36 -27.45
C GLU A 152 6.61 -0.06 -27.79
N LYS A 153 6.46 -0.95 -26.80
CA LYS A 153 5.76 -2.23 -26.97
C LYS A 153 4.45 -2.25 -26.18
N PRO A 154 3.35 -2.73 -26.79
CA PRO A 154 2.09 -2.89 -26.07
C PRO A 154 2.23 -3.88 -24.90
N PHE A 155 1.58 -3.56 -23.80
CA PHE A 155 1.47 -4.43 -22.63
C PHE A 155 0.04 -4.39 -22.09
N ASN A 156 -0.36 -5.47 -21.40
CA ASN A 156 -1.71 -5.60 -20.86
C ASN A 156 -1.72 -5.33 -19.36
N VAL A 157 -2.79 -4.70 -18.90
CA VAL A 157 -3.11 -4.48 -17.50
C VAL A 157 -4.53 -4.97 -17.27
N THR A 158 -4.73 -5.86 -16.30
CA THR A 158 -6.06 -6.36 -15.95
C THR A 158 -6.54 -5.61 -14.72
N CYS A 159 -7.68 -4.95 -14.86
CA CYS A 159 -8.35 -4.23 -13.79
C CYS A 159 -9.65 -4.94 -13.40
N LYS A 160 -10.04 -4.81 -12.13
CA LYS A 160 -11.33 -5.22 -11.60
C LYS A 160 -12.09 -4.00 -11.12
N ILE A 161 -13.34 -3.93 -11.53
CA ILE A 161 -14.28 -2.89 -11.11
C ILE A 161 -15.37 -3.49 -10.25
N THR A 162 -15.59 -2.89 -9.09
CA THR A 162 -16.57 -3.36 -8.10
C THR A 162 -17.62 -2.28 -7.84
N ASN A 163 -18.88 -2.64 -8.06
CA ASN A 163 -20.02 -1.79 -7.72
C ASN A 163 -20.23 -1.83 -6.21
N CYS A 164 -19.95 -0.74 -5.52
CA CYS A 164 -20.10 -0.61 -4.07
C CYS A 164 -21.43 0.03 -3.67
N SER A 165 -22.36 0.21 -4.63
CA SER A 165 -23.70 0.75 -4.39
C SER A 165 -24.77 -0.34 -4.29
N ASP A 166 -25.94 0.07 -3.83
CA ASP A 166 -27.17 -0.71 -3.74
C ASP A 166 -27.97 -0.79 -5.05
N ARG A 167 -27.48 -0.15 -6.12
CA ARG A 167 -28.16 -0.05 -7.43
C ARG A 167 -27.36 -0.69 -8.55
N LYS A 168 -28.05 -1.01 -9.64
CA LYS A 168 -27.43 -1.46 -10.89
C LYS A 168 -26.77 -0.28 -11.61
N MET A 169 -25.56 -0.50 -12.12
CA MET A 169 -24.82 0.49 -12.91
C MET A 169 -24.68 0.04 -14.37
N LYS A 170 -24.57 1.01 -15.28
CA LYS A 170 -24.26 0.74 -16.70
C LYS A 170 -22.97 1.46 -17.06
N LEU A 171 -21.87 0.71 -17.12
CA LEU A 171 -20.53 1.28 -17.12
C LEU A 171 -19.95 1.41 -18.54
N VAL A 172 -19.36 2.57 -18.80
CA VAL A 172 -18.58 2.86 -20.01
C VAL A 172 -17.19 3.32 -19.60
N LEU A 173 -16.19 2.70 -20.23
CA LEU A 173 -14.79 3.02 -20.05
C LEU A 173 -14.33 4.01 -21.11
N ARG A 174 -13.62 5.03 -20.67
CA ARG A 174 -12.80 5.93 -21.48
C ARG A 174 -11.42 5.97 -20.83
N MET A 175 -10.38 6.13 -21.62
CA MET A 175 -9.06 6.46 -21.09
C MET A 175 -8.50 7.63 -21.89
N ASN A 176 -7.97 8.61 -21.20
CA ASN A 176 -7.24 9.73 -21.79
C ASN A 176 -5.76 9.37 -21.83
N ASP A 177 -5.13 9.59 -22.97
CA ASP A 177 -3.69 9.44 -23.13
C ASP A 177 -2.95 10.41 -22.20
N THR A 178 -1.84 9.95 -21.62
CA THR A 178 -0.88 10.81 -20.93
C THR A 178 0.32 11.08 -21.85
N ASP A 179 1.24 11.90 -21.35
CA ASP A 179 2.51 12.16 -22.03
C ASP A 179 3.43 10.93 -22.10
N SER A 180 3.24 9.95 -21.21
CA SER A 180 4.08 8.76 -21.09
C SER A 180 3.39 7.44 -21.40
N VAL A 181 2.06 7.36 -21.29
CA VAL A 181 1.27 6.14 -21.49
C VAL A 181 0.11 6.44 -22.45
N ARG A 182 -0.01 5.60 -23.49
CA ARG A 182 -1.06 5.66 -24.49
C ARG A 182 -1.95 4.45 -24.40
N TRP A 183 -3.24 4.64 -24.63
CA TRP A 183 -4.19 3.54 -24.68
C TRP A 183 -4.35 3.00 -26.10
N CYS A 184 -4.08 1.71 -26.28
CA CYS A 184 -4.28 0.99 -27.53
C CYS A 184 -5.66 0.34 -27.56
N GLY A 185 -6.73 1.12 -27.41
CA GLY A 185 -8.10 0.60 -27.38
C GLY A 185 -9.12 1.54 -28.00
N THR A 186 -10.37 1.09 -28.01
CA THR A 186 -11.49 1.87 -28.53
C THR A 186 -12.08 2.76 -27.44
N SER A 187 -12.14 4.06 -27.70
CA SER A 187 -12.81 5.01 -26.82
C SER A 187 -14.28 4.65 -26.61
N GLU A 188 -14.79 4.93 -25.41
CA GLU A 188 -16.17 4.62 -24.98
C GLU A 188 -16.53 3.13 -25.01
N ARG A 189 -15.58 2.27 -24.66
CA ARG A 189 -15.81 0.83 -24.53
C ARG A 189 -16.89 0.54 -23.49
N TYR A 190 -17.95 -0.13 -23.91
CA TYR A 190 -18.99 -0.60 -23.00
C TYR A 190 -18.46 -1.77 -22.15
N LEU A 191 -18.42 -1.60 -20.83
CA LEU A 191 -17.97 -2.66 -19.91
C LEU A 191 -19.10 -3.63 -19.55
N GLY A 192 -20.36 -3.15 -19.53
CA GLY A 192 -21.51 -4.00 -19.22
C GLY A 192 -22.45 -3.37 -18.20
N LYS A 193 -23.38 -4.20 -17.69
CA LYS A 193 -24.22 -3.87 -16.54
C LYS A 193 -23.63 -4.53 -15.32
N LEU A 194 -23.49 -3.79 -14.22
CA LEU A 194 -22.95 -4.30 -12.96
C LEU A 194 -24.04 -4.25 -11.89
N SER A 195 -24.38 -5.41 -11.33
CA SER A 195 -25.33 -5.53 -10.22
C SER A 195 -24.74 -4.94 -8.93
N PRO A 196 -25.57 -4.60 -7.93
CA PRO A 196 -25.10 -4.19 -6.61
C PRO A 196 -24.10 -5.20 -6.04
N ASN A 197 -23.01 -4.71 -5.43
CA ASN A 197 -21.96 -5.53 -4.80
C ASN A 197 -21.28 -6.56 -5.73
N SER A 198 -21.45 -6.44 -7.05
CA SER A 198 -20.81 -7.34 -8.02
C SER A 198 -19.57 -6.71 -8.63
N SER A 199 -18.67 -7.56 -9.13
CA SER A 199 -17.41 -7.16 -9.75
C SER A 199 -17.30 -7.64 -11.19
N LEU A 200 -16.52 -6.93 -12.00
CA LEU A 200 -16.20 -7.29 -13.39
C LEU A 200 -14.72 -7.04 -13.63
N CYS A 201 -14.04 -7.96 -14.32
CA CYS A 201 -12.67 -7.74 -14.78
C CYS A 201 -12.65 -7.28 -16.24
N PHE A 202 -11.72 -6.38 -16.57
CA PHE A 202 -11.47 -5.93 -17.93
C PHE A 202 -9.98 -5.63 -18.12
N SER A 203 -9.48 -5.87 -19.33
CA SER A 203 -8.08 -5.61 -19.66
C SER A 203 -7.92 -4.35 -20.51
N LEU A 204 -6.87 -3.60 -20.23
CA LEU A 204 -6.37 -2.45 -20.97
C LEU A 204 -5.07 -2.82 -21.67
N THR A 205 -4.99 -2.57 -22.97
CA THR A 205 -3.72 -2.66 -23.72
C THR A 205 -3.13 -1.26 -23.80
N LEU A 206 -1.95 -1.09 -23.20
CA LEU A 206 -1.26 0.19 -23.05
C LEU A 206 0.08 0.17 -23.77
N LEU A 207 0.57 1.35 -24.14
CA LEU A 207 1.86 1.56 -24.78
C LEU A 207 2.60 2.67 -24.04
N SER A 208 3.84 2.44 -23.61
CA SER A 208 4.64 3.49 -22.98
C SER A 208 5.61 4.16 -23.94
N LEU A 209 5.69 5.48 -23.87
CA LEU A 209 6.52 6.35 -24.72
C LEU A 209 7.73 6.94 -23.98
N LYS A 210 7.86 6.71 -22.67
CA LYS A 210 8.97 7.23 -21.85
C LYS A 210 9.57 6.14 -20.97
N MET A 211 10.89 6.10 -20.88
CA MET A 211 11.61 5.17 -19.99
C MET A 211 11.47 5.55 -18.51
N GLY A 212 11.82 4.64 -17.62
CA GLY A 212 11.79 4.85 -16.17
C GLY A 212 10.45 4.45 -15.54
N LEU A 213 10.20 4.91 -14.32
CA LEU A 213 8.98 4.58 -13.60
C LEU A 213 7.80 5.41 -14.13
N GLN A 214 6.85 4.79 -14.80
CA GLN A 214 5.70 5.45 -15.42
C GLN A 214 4.41 5.11 -14.69
N SER A 215 3.57 6.13 -14.47
CA SER A 215 2.28 5.99 -13.80
C SER A 215 1.16 5.70 -14.81
N ILE A 216 0.28 4.75 -14.50
CA ILE A 216 -0.93 4.47 -15.26
C ILE A 216 -2.05 5.37 -14.71
N SER A 217 -2.50 6.30 -15.55
CA SER A 217 -3.47 7.35 -15.21
C SER A 217 -4.41 7.63 -16.39
N GLY A 218 -5.43 8.44 -16.19
CA GLY A 218 -6.36 8.87 -17.24
C GLY A 218 -7.53 7.92 -17.46
N ILE A 219 -7.72 6.89 -16.63
CA ILE A 219 -8.86 5.98 -16.72
C ILE A 219 -10.10 6.71 -16.22
N CYS A 220 -11.17 6.70 -17.01
CA CYS A 220 -12.43 7.34 -16.68
C CYS A 220 -13.58 6.34 -16.88
N ILE A 221 -14.29 6.04 -15.80
CA ILE A 221 -15.45 5.17 -15.83
C ILE A 221 -16.71 5.99 -15.62
N THR A 222 -17.62 5.91 -16.58
CA THR A 222 -18.91 6.62 -16.54
C THR A 222 -20.04 5.65 -16.28
N ASP A 223 -20.84 5.90 -15.24
CA ASP A 223 -22.15 5.27 -15.07
C ASP A 223 -23.19 6.02 -15.90
N LYS A 224 -23.69 5.38 -16.95
CA LYS A 224 -24.71 5.94 -17.85
C LYS A 224 -26.08 6.12 -17.18
N VAL A 225 -26.36 5.42 -16.08
CA VAL A 225 -27.64 5.55 -15.38
C VAL A 225 -27.72 6.90 -14.67
N LEU A 226 -26.64 7.30 -13.98
CA LEU A 226 -26.57 8.55 -13.23
C LEU A 226 -25.86 9.68 -13.96
N ARG A 227 -25.22 9.36 -15.08
CA ARG A 227 -24.29 10.24 -15.80
C ARG A 227 -23.15 10.76 -14.91
N LYS A 228 -22.73 9.94 -13.94
CA LYS A 228 -21.58 10.25 -13.06
C LYS A 228 -20.33 9.60 -13.63
N SER A 229 -19.24 10.37 -13.70
CA SER A 229 -17.93 9.89 -14.13
C SER A 229 -16.98 9.81 -12.94
N HIS A 230 -16.16 8.76 -12.92
CA HIS A 230 -15.12 8.50 -11.94
C HIS A 230 -13.79 8.47 -12.67
N VAL A 231 -12.91 9.44 -12.36
CA VAL A 231 -11.55 9.48 -12.89
C VAL A 231 -10.64 8.74 -11.92
N CYS A 232 -9.86 7.81 -12.44
CA CYS A 232 -8.93 6.96 -11.73
C CYS A 232 -7.52 7.25 -12.26
N ASP A 233 -6.75 8.00 -11.48
CA ASP A 233 -5.37 8.36 -11.77
C ASP A 233 -4.41 7.68 -10.82
N ASN A 234 -3.16 7.50 -11.26
CA ASN A 234 -2.08 6.87 -10.51
C ASN A 234 -2.43 5.50 -9.92
N ILE A 235 -3.21 4.70 -10.66
CA ILE A 235 -3.69 3.40 -10.17
C ILE A 235 -2.53 2.41 -10.01
N ALA A 236 -1.49 2.53 -10.82
CA ALA A 236 -0.29 1.70 -10.71
C ALA A 236 0.91 2.34 -11.38
N LYS A 237 2.10 1.76 -11.14
CA LYS A 237 3.35 2.17 -11.79
C LYS A 237 4.01 0.97 -12.45
N VAL A 238 4.56 1.18 -13.65
CA VAL A 238 5.35 0.19 -14.40
C VAL A 238 6.75 0.73 -14.63
N PHE A 239 7.76 -0.13 -14.53
CA PHE A 239 9.12 0.26 -14.88
C PHE A 239 9.39 0.01 -16.37
N VAL A 240 9.65 1.08 -17.12
CA VAL A 240 9.79 1.04 -18.57
C VAL A 240 11.27 1.01 -18.94
N VAL A 241 11.69 -0.06 -19.60
CA VAL A 241 13.07 -0.26 -20.04
C VAL A 241 13.20 -0.21 -21.55
N SER A 242 14.38 0.16 -22.02
CA SER A 242 14.71 0.03 -23.45
C SER A 242 14.80 -1.44 -23.84
N SER A 243 14.38 -1.75 -25.06
CA SER A 243 14.54 -3.07 -25.67
C SER A 243 15.99 -3.55 -25.68
N ILE A 244 16.96 -2.62 -25.72
CA ILE A 244 18.40 -2.91 -25.76
C ILE A 244 18.91 -3.46 -24.42
N LEU A 245 18.34 -3.02 -23.30
CA LEU A 245 18.79 -3.44 -21.97
C LEU A 245 18.39 -4.89 -21.64
N LYS A 246 17.26 -5.36 -22.18
CA LYS A 246 16.78 -6.74 -21.96
C LYS A 246 17.59 -7.81 -22.70
N MET A 247 18.49 -7.42 -23.62
CA MET A 247 19.38 -8.36 -24.32
C MET A 247 20.64 -8.72 -23.52
N LYS A 248 20.88 -8.08 -22.36
CA LYS A 248 22.10 -8.26 -21.54
C LYS A 248 21.87 -8.94 -20.18
N SER A 249 20.65 -9.38 -19.90
CA SER A 249 20.24 -10.10 -18.68
C SER A 249 19.75 -11.49 -19.07
#